data_AF-A0A523JVU2-F1
#
_entry.id   AF-A0A523JVU2-F1
#
_cell.length_a   1.000
_cell.length_b   1.000
_cell.length_c   1.000
_cell.angle_alpha   90.00
_cell.angle_beta   90.00
_cell.angle_gamma   90.00
#
_symmetry.space_group_name_H-M   'P 1'
#
loop_
_entity.id
_entity.type
_entity.pdbx_description
1 polymer ?
#
loop_
_entity_poly.entity_id
_entity_poly.type
_entity_poly.pdbx_seq_one_letter_code
_entity_poly.pdbx_strand_id
1 'polypeptide(L)'
;MLALLVVLTLLLTAADHWSTYLCLRSPIAGWEVVEVNPLAEWLFTNMGLVPGILLDSTLTLAAIAFLLTTRRVPPMAKGLFFGLVVAWTGLAVVNNFQALAAMGLSPLGGA
;
A
#
# COMPACT_ATOMS: atom_id res chain seq x y z
N MET A 1 -4.16 -7.61 -20.57
CA MET A 1 -3.26 -6.58 -19.98
C MET A 1 -3.92 -5.84 -18.82
N LEU A 2 -5.02 -5.11 -19.03
CA LEU A 2 -5.66 -4.31 -17.97
C LEU A 2 -6.08 -5.12 -16.73
N ALA A 3 -6.72 -6.27 -16.93
CA ALA A 3 -7.13 -7.14 -15.81
C ALA A 3 -5.94 -7.62 -14.96
N LEU A 4 -4.81 -7.94 -15.61
CA LEU A 4 -3.58 -8.30 -14.91
C LEU A 4 -3.06 -7.14 -14.06
N LEU A 5 -3.01 -5.93 -14.62
CA LEU A 5 -2.57 -4.74 -13.89
C LEU A 5 -3.46 -4.44 -12.68
N VAL A 6 -4.77 -4.64 -12.79
CA VAL A 6 -5.71 -4.51 -11.67
C VAL A 6 -5.42 -5.55 -10.59
N VAL A 7 -5.27 -6.82 -10.97
CA VAL A 7 -4.95 -7.89 -10.00
C VAL A 7 -3.63 -7.61 -9.30
N LEU A 8 -2.60 -7.19 -10.05
CA LEU A 8 -1.31 -6.80 -9.47
C LEU A 8 -1.45 -5.59 -8.55
N THR A 9 -2.26 -4.60 -8.92
CA THR A 9 -2.53 -3.44 -8.06
C THR A 9 -3.14 -3.90 -6.73
N LEU A 10 -4.16 -4.74 -6.76
CA LEU A 10 -4.81 -5.26 -5.54
C LEU A 10 -3.84 -6.05 -4.66
N LEU A 11 -3.05 -6.95 -5.25
CA LEU A 11 -2.08 -7.76 -4.51
C LEU A 11 -0.96 -6.91 -3.90
N LEU A 12 -0.43 -5.96 -4.65
CA LEU A 12 0.64 -5.08 -4.17
C LEU A 12 0.13 -4.11 -3.11
N THR A 13 -1.04 -3.51 -3.28
CA THR A 13 -1.65 -2.66 -2.24
C THR A 13 -1.89 -3.45 -0.95
N ALA A 14 -2.39 -4.69 -1.05
CA ALA A 14 -2.57 -5.54 0.13
C ALA A 14 -1.22 -5.86 0.82
N ALA A 15 -0.18 -6.15 0.04
CA ALA A 15 1.16 -6.39 0.58
C ALA A 15 1.77 -5.13 1.20
N ASP A 16 1.54 -3.97 0.60
CA ASP A 16 2.01 -2.67 1.08
C ASP A 16 1.36 -2.32 2.42
N HIS A 17 0.02 -2.41 2.50
CA HIS A 17 -0.72 -2.19 3.74
C HIS A 17 -0.35 -3.17 4.85
N TRP A 18 -0.16 -4.45 4.51
CA TRP A 18 0.29 -5.46 5.47
C TRP A 18 1.69 -5.15 6.00
N SER A 19 2.64 -4.87 5.11
CA SER A 19 4.02 -4.59 5.49
C SER A 19 4.16 -3.27 6.26
N THR A 20 3.39 -2.25 5.89
CA THR A 20 3.25 -0.99 6.64
C THR A 20 2.73 -1.24 8.05
N TYR A 21 1.67 -2.05 8.20
CA TYR A 21 1.17 -2.44 9.51
C TYR A 21 2.25 -3.11 10.36
N LEU A 22 3.00 -4.07 9.79
CA LEU A 22 4.07 -4.75 10.52
C LEU A 22 5.19 -3.79 10.94
N CYS A 23 5.56 -2.83 10.09
CA CYS A 23 6.57 -1.82 10.38
C CYS A 23 6.16 -0.86 11.49
N LEU A 24 4.88 -0.47 11.54
CA LEU A 24 4.41 0.65 12.40
C LEU A 24 3.59 0.22 13.62
N ARG A 25 3.15 -1.06 13.72
CA ARG A 25 2.22 -1.50 14.79
C ARG A 25 2.78 -1.39 16.20
N SER A 26 4.09 -1.41 16.37
CA SER A 26 4.73 -1.35 17.68
C SER A 26 6.13 -0.76 17.58
N PRO A 27 6.56 0.07 18.55
CA PRO A 27 7.92 0.56 18.59
C PRO A 27 8.90 -0.60 18.74
N ILE A 28 10.02 -0.52 18.00
CA ILE A 28 11.10 -1.50 18.06
C ILE A 28 12.32 -0.81 18.64
N ALA A 29 12.91 -1.39 19.68
CA ALA A 29 14.03 -0.78 20.37
C ALA A 29 15.19 -0.49 19.40
N GLY A 30 15.66 0.76 19.38
CA GLY A 30 16.76 1.20 18.50
C GLY A 30 16.33 1.62 17.09
N TRP A 31 15.04 1.58 16.76
CA TRP A 31 14.50 2.00 15.47
C TRP A 31 13.47 3.12 15.62
N GLU A 32 13.54 4.09 14.72
CA GLU A 32 12.49 5.08 14.48
C GLU A 32 11.97 4.86 13.06
N VAL A 33 10.78 4.30 12.94
CA VAL A 33 10.16 3.96 11.66
C VAL A 33 9.02 4.95 11.42
N VAL A 34 9.02 5.56 10.25
CA VAL A 34 8.04 6.58 9.86
C VAL A 34 7.46 6.25 8.50
N GLU A 35 6.19 6.59 8.26
CA GLU A 35 5.60 6.49 6.94
C GLU A 35 6.12 7.64 6.06
N VAL A 36 6.69 7.30 4.90
CA VAL A 36 7.30 8.30 4.01
C VAL A 36 6.23 9.01 3.18
N ASN A 37 5.10 8.36 2.94
CA ASN A 37 3.96 9.00 2.28
C ASN A 37 3.29 10.00 3.25
N PRO A 38 3.39 11.31 3.02
CA PRO A 38 2.91 12.31 3.97
C PRO A 38 1.39 12.26 4.18
N LEU A 39 0.63 11.79 3.18
CA LEU A 39 -0.82 11.63 3.30
C LEU A 39 -1.17 10.43 4.19
N ALA A 40 -0.45 9.32 4.04
CA ALA A 40 -0.64 8.13 4.87
C ALA A 40 -0.16 8.37 6.30
N GLU A 41 0.98 9.03 6.48
CA GLU A 41 1.48 9.46 7.80
C GLU A 41 0.47 10.36 8.51
N TRP A 42 -0.07 11.37 7.82
CA TRP A 42 -1.13 12.21 8.36
C TRP A 42 -2.37 11.38 8.74
N LEU A 43 -2.77 10.44 7.89
CA LEU A 43 -3.93 9.60 8.14
C LEU A 43 -3.73 8.72 9.38
N PHE A 44 -2.58 8.07 9.51
CA PHE A 44 -2.25 7.19 10.64
C PHE A 44 -2.09 7.97 11.93
N THR A 45 -1.50 9.17 11.88
CA THR A 45 -1.38 10.04 13.05
C THR A 45 -2.75 10.53 13.56
N ASN A 46 -3.67 10.88 12.66
CA ASN A 46 -4.96 11.47 13.06
C ASN A 46 -6.02 10.41 13.39
N MET A 47 -6.00 9.25 12.74
CA MET A 47 -7.03 8.22 12.91
C MET A 47 -6.53 6.99 13.68
N GLY A 48 -5.22 6.79 13.74
CA GLY A 48 -4.60 5.54 14.17
C GLY A 48 -4.26 4.63 12.98
N LEU A 49 -3.25 3.78 13.16
CA LEU A 49 -2.71 2.91 12.10
C LEU A 49 -3.77 1.99 11.47
N VAL A 50 -4.46 1.18 12.27
CA VAL A 50 -5.44 0.20 11.78
C VAL A 50 -6.64 0.87 11.07
N PRO A 51 -7.38 1.82 11.69
CA PRO A 51 -8.47 2.49 11.00
C PRO A 51 -8.01 3.32 9.80
N GLY A 52 -6.80 3.89 9.83
CA GLY A 52 -6.20 4.57 8.70
C GLY A 52 -5.96 3.63 7.51
N ILE A 53 -5.35 2.46 7.75
CA ILE A 53 -5.16 1.43 6.71
C ILE A 53 -6.51 0.97 6.13
N LEU A 54 -7.52 0.75 6.98
CA LEU A 54 -8.86 0.36 6.51
C LEU A 54 -9.49 1.43 5.63
N LEU A 55 -9.35 2.71 5.98
CA LEU A 55 -9.86 3.80 5.16
C LEU A 55 -9.13 3.87 3.82
N ASP A 56 -7.79 3.79 3.82
CA ASP A 56 -6.98 3.83 2.61
C ASP A 56 -7.29 2.65 1.68
N SER A 57 -7.39 1.43 2.23
CA SER A 57 -7.85 0.24 1.50
C SER A 57 -9.21 0.46 0.86
N THR A 58 -10.18 1.03 1.60
CA THR A 58 -11.54 1.26 1.12
C THR A 58 -11.57 2.27 -0.03
N LEU A 59 -10.84 3.39 0.11
CA LEU A 59 -10.72 4.42 -0.92
C LEU A 59 -10.03 3.87 -2.17
N THR A 60 -8.97 3.08 -1.99
CA THR A 60 -8.27 2.43 -3.10
C THR A 60 -9.20 1.48 -3.86
N LEU A 61 -9.94 0.61 -3.17
CA LEU A 61 -10.92 -0.29 -3.80
C LEU A 61 -12.01 0.50 -4.55
N ALA A 62 -12.52 1.58 -3.96
CA ALA A 62 -13.50 2.44 -4.61
C ALA A 62 -12.94 3.10 -5.88
N ALA A 63 -11.70 3.59 -5.84
CA ALA A 63 -11.02 4.19 -6.99
C ALA A 63 -10.79 3.17 -8.12
N ILE A 64 -10.36 1.95 -7.78
CA ILE A 64 -10.19 0.85 -8.74
C ILE A 64 -11.53 0.50 -9.39
N ALA A 65 -12.58 0.33 -8.59
CA ALA A 65 -13.93 0.01 -9.08
C ALA A 65 -14.47 1.12 -10.00
N PHE A 66 -14.30 2.39 -9.62
CA PHE A 66 -14.66 3.53 -10.45
C PHE A 66 -13.90 3.52 -11.78
N LEU A 67 -12.57 3.36 -11.74
CA LEU A 67 -11.75 3.41 -12.95
C LEU A 67 -12.05 2.24 -13.88
N LEU A 68 -12.40 1.06 -13.35
CA LEU A 68 -12.82 -0.09 -14.15
C LEU A 68 -14.16 0.15 -14.85
N THR A 69 -15.15 0.66 -14.11
CA THR A 69 -16.53 0.78 -14.58
C THR A 69 -16.76 2.02 -15.46
N THR A 70 -16.01 3.10 -15.25
CA THR A 70 -16.19 4.33 -16.01
C THR A 70 -15.82 4.16 -17.48
N ARG A 71 -16.70 4.62 -18.38
CA ARG A 71 -16.42 4.66 -19.83
C ARG A 71 -15.75 5.96 -20.29
N ARG A 72 -15.60 6.92 -19.37
CA ARG A 72 -15.05 8.27 -19.66
C ARG A 72 -13.53 8.27 -19.84
N VAL A 73 -12.84 7.23 -19.38
CA VAL A 73 -11.37 7.13 -19.45
C VAL A 73 -10.99 6.09 -20.51
N PRO A 74 -10.12 6.41 -21.49
CA PRO A 74 -9.73 5.48 -22.52
C PRO A 74 -8.90 4.32 -21.94
N PRO A 75 -8.96 3.10 -22.53
CA PRO A 75 -8.26 1.93 -22.00
C PRO A 75 -6.75 2.11 -21.83
N MET A 76 -6.11 2.85 -22.73
CA MET A 76 -4.67 3.15 -22.66
C MET A 76 -4.33 3.94 -21.40
N ALA A 77 -5.10 4.99 -21.09
CA ALA A 77 -4.88 5.81 -19.89
C ALA A 77 -5.09 5.00 -18.61
N LYS A 78 -6.11 4.12 -18.57
CA LYS A 78 -6.29 3.18 -17.44
C LYS A 78 -5.09 2.26 -17.28
N GLY A 79 -4.59 1.72 -18.40
CA GLY A 79 -3.41 0.85 -18.41
C GLY A 79 -2.16 1.55 -17.89
N LEU A 80 -1.89 2.78 -18.34
CA LEU A 80 -0.77 3.59 -17.86
C LEU A 80 -0.90 3.91 -16.37
N PHE A 81 -2.09 4.31 -15.92
CA PHE A 81 -2.35 4.59 -14.52
C PHE A 81 -2.07 3.36 -13.63
N PHE A 82 -2.68 2.21 -13.94
CA PHE A 82 -2.43 0.99 -13.16
C PHE A 82 -0.98 0.53 -13.26
N GLY A 83 -0.33 0.69 -14.42
CA GLY A 83 1.09 0.41 -14.56
C GLY A 83 1.96 1.23 -13.61
N LEU A 84 1.68 2.54 -13.50
CA LEU A 84 2.37 3.43 -12.57
C LEU A 84 2.12 3.04 -11.11
N VAL A 85 0.86 2.76 -10.75
CA VAL A 85 0.49 2.31 -9.40
C VAL A 85 1.20 1.02 -9.04
N VAL A 86 1.21 0.02 -9.93
CA VAL A 86 1.93 -1.25 -9.73
C VAL A 86 3.42 -1.01 -9.50
N ALA A 87 4.06 -0.17 -10.31
CA ALA A 87 5.49 0.12 -10.16
C ALA A 87 5.81 0.79 -8.82
N TRP A 88 5.05 1.84 -8.46
CA TRP A 88 5.30 2.61 -7.26
C TRP A 88 4.98 1.82 -5.98
N THR A 89 3.84 1.13 -5.95
CA THR A 89 3.45 0.27 -4.82
C THR A 89 4.41 -0.91 -4.67
N GLY A 90 4.91 -1.46 -5.79
CA GLY A 90 5.96 -2.48 -5.77
C GLY A 90 7.24 -1.99 -5.09
N LEU A 91 7.66 -0.76 -5.34
CA LEU A 91 8.81 -0.15 -4.65
C LEU A 91 8.54 0.04 -3.15
N ALA A 92 7.33 0.46 -2.76
CA ALA A 92 6.95 0.59 -1.36
C ALA A 92 7.02 -0.76 -0.62
N VAL A 93 6.48 -1.84 -1.20
CA VAL A 93 6.57 -3.19 -0.64
C VAL A 93 8.03 -3.63 -0.45
N VAL A 94 8.90 -3.38 -1.44
CA VAL A 94 10.33 -3.71 -1.34
C VAL A 94 10.99 -2.93 -0.19
N ASN A 95 10.72 -1.63 -0.06
CA ASN A 95 11.26 -0.80 1.01
C ASN A 95 10.78 -1.28 2.39
N ASN A 96 9.48 -1.61 2.52
CA ASN A 96 8.94 -2.13 3.76
C ASN A 96 9.56 -3.48 4.13
N PHE A 97 9.77 -4.38 3.16
CA PHE A 97 10.42 -5.66 3.43
C PHE A 97 11.89 -5.52 3.83
N GLN A 98 12.60 -4.55 3.27
CA GLN A 98 13.96 -4.22 3.71
C GLN A 98 13.96 -3.68 5.14
N ALA A 99 13.00 -2.81 5.49
CA ALA A 99 12.83 -2.31 6.86
C ALA A 99 12.52 -3.46 7.83
N LEU A 100 11.56 -4.34 7.50
CA LEU A 100 11.24 -5.53 8.30
C LEU A 100 12.48 -6.41 8.54
N ALA A 101 13.24 -6.70 7.48
CA ALA A 101 14.46 -7.49 7.59
C ALA A 101 15.51 -6.82 8.49
N ALA A 102 15.70 -5.50 8.36
CA ALA A 102 16.65 -4.74 9.18
C ALA A 102 16.23 -4.70 10.66
N MET A 103 14.93 -4.68 10.93
CA MET A 103 14.35 -4.72 12.27
C MET A 103 14.24 -6.14 12.84
N GLY A 104 14.58 -7.18 12.08
CA GLY A 104 14.45 -8.58 12.49
C GLY A 104 13.00 -9.08 12.57
N LEU A 105 12.06 -8.41 11.91
CA LEU A 105 10.65 -8.78 11.88
C LEU A 105 10.33 -9.77 10.76
N SER A 106 9.44 -10.72 11.06
CA SER A 106 8.92 -11.65 10.06
C SER A 106 7.85 -10.98 9.19
N PRO A 107 7.94 -11.08 7.84
CA PRO A 107 6.89 -10.60 6.94
C PRO A 107 5.59 -11.41 7.06
N LEU A 108 5.62 -12.57 7.74
CA LEU A 108 4.43 -13.38 8.02
C LEU A 108 3.72 -12.97 9.33
N GLY A 109 4.23 -11.94 10.03
CA GLY A 109 3.62 -11.41 11.25
C GLY A 109 3.88 -12.23 12.52
N GLY A 110 4.71 -13.29 12.43
CA GLY A 110 5.19 -14.05 13.59
C GLY A 110 6.06 -13.19 14.49
N ALA A 111 5.91 -13.40 15.81
CA ALA A 111 6.73 -12.79 16.85
C ALA A 111 8.15 -13.38 16.85
#